data_AF-A0A3M1LIK7-F1
#
_entry.id   AF-A0A3M1LIK7-F1
#
_cell.length_a   1.000
_cell.length_b   1.000
_cell.length_c   1.000
_cell.angle_alpha   90.00
_cell.angle_beta   90.00
_cell.angle_gamma   90.00
#
_symmetry.space_group_name_H-M   'P 1'
#
loop_
_entity.id
_entity.type
_entity.pdbx_description
1 polymer ?
#
loop_
_entity_poly.entity_id
_entity_poly.type
_entity_poly.pdbx_seq_one_letter_code
_entity_poly.pdbx_strand_id
1 'polypeptide(L)'
;MSWVPLDAQKKAPDSLFLQRLDAMGLEWLQPADARLKTFLPAPNPYENFLFAYRLPREDLELRFALYPESSEDPASQNPSLLAFRSVSSAATNEPEYRISLMEMEPEQARLQFNADGALLFFFHPKPDLAPYEHCRLLTLYKAGQGTALVFFFFDDPDNPALDTRLQTLRFRDKPRNF
;
A
#
# COMPACT_ATOMS: atom_id res chain seq x y z
N MET A 1 -2.52 19.11 -18.31
CA MET A 1 -2.57 17.67 -18.67
C MET A 1 -3.95 17.15 -18.33
N SER A 2 -4.62 16.49 -19.27
CA SER A 2 -6.00 16.03 -19.13
C SER A 2 -6.06 14.79 -18.24
N TRP A 3 -6.78 14.89 -17.12
CA TRP A 3 -7.28 13.75 -16.35
C TRP A 3 -8.06 12.84 -17.31
N VAL A 4 -7.58 11.61 -17.50
CA VAL A 4 -8.30 10.60 -18.29
C VAL A 4 -9.29 9.94 -17.33
N PRO A 5 -10.60 9.96 -17.62
CA PRO A 5 -11.58 9.24 -16.82
C PRO A 5 -11.17 7.76 -16.80
N LEU A 6 -11.13 7.17 -15.60
CA LEU A 6 -11.05 5.72 -15.46
C LEU A 6 -12.32 5.11 -16.05
N ASP A 7 -12.30 4.83 -17.35
CA ASP A 7 -13.22 3.86 -17.92
C ASP A 7 -13.05 2.59 -17.09
N ALA A 8 -14.17 2.17 -16.49
CA ALA A 8 -14.26 1.08 -15.53
C ALA A 8 -13.94 -0.26 -16.20
N GLN A 9 -12.68 -0.49 -16.54
CA GLN A 9 -12.20 -1.80 -16.89
C GLN A 9 -11.91 -2.52 -15.58
N LYS A 10 -12.86 -3.38 -15.16
CA LYS A 10 -12.58 -4.47 -14.21
C LYS A 10 -11.42 -5.28 -14.78
N LYS A 11 -10.19 -4.91 -14.45
CA LYS A 11 -9.01 -5.70 -14.79
C LYS A 11 -8.75 -6.64 -13.62
N ALA A 12 -8.55 -7.92 -13.95
CA ALA A 12 -7.97 -8.85 -13.01
C ALA A 12 -6.66 -8.26 -12.45
N PRO A 13 -6.25 -8.60 -11.22
CA PRO A 13 -4.97 -8.17 -10.70
C PRO A 13 -3.85 -8.56 -11.69
N ASP A 14 -2.85 -7.70 -11.83
CA ASP A 14 -1.72 -7.96 -12.73
C ASP A 14 -1.07 -9.30 -12.41
N SER A 15 -0.59 -10.01 -13.42
CA SER A 15 0.17 -11.26 -13.22
C SER A 15 1.39 -11.02 -12.35
N LEU A 16 2.04 -9.86 -12.49
CA LEU A 16 3.18 -9.45 -11.65
C LEU A 16 2.76 -9.20 -10.19
N PHE A 17 1.59 -8.60 -9.96
CA PHE A 17 1.07 -8.41 -8.60
C PHE A 17 0.83 -9.75 -7.92
N LEU A 18 0.14 -10.67 -8.59
CA LEU A 18 -0.13 -12.02 -8.06
C LEU A 18 1.17 -12.81 -7.83
N GLN A 19 2.12 -12.71 -8.75
CA GLN A 19 3.45 -13.34 -8.61
C GLN A 19 4.19 -12.80 -7.37
N ARG A 20 4.18 -11.48 -7.15
CA ARG A 20 4.85 -10.89 -5.99
C ARG A 20 4.13 -11.19 -4.68
N LEU A 21 2.79 -11.22 -4.68
CA LEU A 21 2.04 -11.71 -3.52
C LEU A 21 2.48 -13.12 -3.14
N ASP A 22 2.56 -14.03 -4.10
CA ASP A 22 2.93 -15.42 -3.81
C ASP A 22 4.39 -15.57 -3.36
N ALA A 23 5.32 -14.91 -4.05
CA ALA A 23 6.75 -14.91 -3.71
C ALA A 23 7.00 -14.40 -2.28
N MET A 24 6.27 -13.36 -1.87
CA MET A 24 6.35 -12.77 -0.54
C MET A 24 5.48 -13.51 0.49
N GLY A 25 4.73 -14.54 0.09
CA GLY A 25 3.78 -15.21 0.99
C GLY A 25 2.70 -14.29 1.53
N LEU A 26 2.23 -13.31 0.75
CA LEU A 26 1.15 -12.40 1.09
C LEU A 26 -0.22 -12.95 0.69
N GLU A 27 -1.24 -12.49 1.39
CA GLU A 27 -2.65 -12.70 1.11
C GLU A 27 -3.33 -11.34 0.96
N TRP A 28 -3.96 -11.11 -0.18
CA TRP A 28 -4.85 -9.97 -0.40
C TRP A 28 -6.26 -10.34 0.02
N LEU A 29 -6.75 -9.71 1.09
CA LEU A 29 -8.09 -9.89 1.62
C LEU A 29 -9.04 -8.98 0.82
N GLN A 30 -9.56 -9.51 -0.28
CA GLN A 30 -10.45 -8.77 -1.18
C GLN A 30 -11.73 -8.34 -0.44
N PRO A 31 -12.13 -7.06 -0.53
CA PRO A 31 -13.42 -6.61 -0.01
C PRO A 31 -14.58 -7.36 -0.68
N ALA A 32 -15.55 -7.83 0.11
CA ALA A 32 -16.77 -8.49 -0.40
C ALA A 32 -17.76 -7.54 -1.12
N ASP A 33 -17.38 -6.28 -1.39
CA ASP A 33 -18.24 -5.29 -2.03
C ASP A 33 -18.39 -5.56 -3.53
N ALA A 34 -19.62 -5.83 -3.98
CA ALA A 34 -19.97 -6.02 -5.38
C ALA A 34 -19.65 -4.82 -6.29
N ARG A 35 -19.38 -3.63 -5.73
CA ARG A 35 -19.04 -2.39 -6.45
C ARG A 35 -17.55 -2.05 -6.47
N LEU A 36 -16.69 -2.96 -6.00
CA LEU A 36 -15.23 -2.85 -6.13
C LEU A 36 -14.84 -2.57 -7.59
N LYS A 37 -14.04 -1.52 -7.81
CA LYS A 37 -13.46 -1.20 -9.13
C LYS A 37 -11.96 -1.42 -9.08
N THR A 38 -11.47 -2.46 -9.73
CA THR A 38 -10.03 -2.77 -9.82
C THR A 38 -9.43 -2.20 -11.10
N PHE A 39 -8.16 -1.78 -11.04
CA PHE A 39 -7.44 -1.25 -12.19
C PHE A 39 -5.93 -1.36 -12.02
N LEU A 40 -5.21 -1.18 -13.13
CA LEU A 40 -3.75 -1.02 -13.13
C LEU A 40 -3.44 0.48 -13.10
N PRO A 41 -2.70 0.97 -12.08
CA PRO A 41 -2.30 2.37 -12.04
C PRO A 41 -1.46 2.73 -13.26
N ALA A 42 -1.64 3.97 -13.76
CA ALA A 42 -0.78 4.47 -14.81
C ALA A 42 0.68 4.57 -14.29
N PRO A 43 1.68 4.27 -15.13
CA PRO A 43 3.07 4.52 -14.79
C PRO A 43 3.26 5.98 -14.35
N ASN A 44 3.98 6.17 -13.24
CA ASN A 44 4.23 7.47 -12.64
C ASN A 44 5.67 7.50 -12.09
N PRO A 45 6.28 8.68 -11.89
CA PRO A 45 7.66 8.79 -11.42
C PRO A 45 7.81 8.57 -9.91
N TYR A 46 6.72 8.39 -9.16
CA TYR A 46 6.73 8.44 -7.70
C TYR A 46 6.82 7.05 -7.07
N GLU A 47 6.02 6.10 -7.55
CA GLU A 47 5.90 4.75 -7.00
C GLU A 47 5.47 3.74 -8.06
N ASN A 48 6.01 2.53 -7.99
CA ASN A 48 5.73 1.43 -8.92
C ASN A 48 4.53 0.61 -8.43
N PHE A 49 3.32 1.16 -8.57
CA PHE A 49 2.12 0.43 -8.21
C PHE A 49 1.82 -0.69 -9.21
N LEU A 50 1.54 -1.87 -8.69
CA LEU A 50 1.24 -3.06 -9.47
C LEU A 50 -0.26 -3.31 -9.59
N PHE A 51 -1.02 -2.80 -8.63
CA PHE A 51 -2.45 -3.01 -8.54
C PHE A 51 -3.10 -1.89 -7.76
N ALA A 52 -4.34 -1.59 -8.11
CA ALA A 52 -5.18 -0.69 -7.35
C ALA A 52 -6.64 -1.09 -7.41
N TYR A 53 -7.38 -0.65 -6.40
CA TYR A 53 -8.82 -0.69 -6.44
C TYR A 53 -9.43 0.52 -5.75
N ARG A 54 -10.64 0.88 -6.18
CA ARG A 54 -11.46 1.92 -5.57
C ARG A 54 -12.73 1.31 -4.98
N LEU A 55 -13.12 1.84 -3.83
CA LEU A 55 -14.38 1.57 -3.13
C LEU A 55 -15.25 2.84 -3.21
N PRO A 56 -16.08 3.00 -4.27
CA PRO A 56 -16.77 4.26 -4.54
C PRO A 56 -17.81 4.66 -3.49
N ARG A 57 -18.28 3.72 -2.66
CA ARG A 57 -19.21 4.02 -1.56
C ARG A 57 -18.50 4.52 -0.31
N GLU A 58 -17.22 4.23 -0.23
CA GLU A 58 -16.36 4.56 0.91
C GLU A 58 -15.41 5.70 0.55
N ASP A 59 -15.53 6.28 -0.66
CA ASP A 59 -14.62 7.31 -1.20
C ASP A 59 -13.15 7.06 -0.87
N LEU A 60 -12.74 5.80 -1.10
CA LEU A 60 -11.43 5.30 -0.75
C LEU A 60 -10.81 4.57 -1.94
N GLU A 61 -9.55 4.88 -2.21
CA GLU A 61 -8.74 4.22 -3.22
C GLU A 61 -7.50 3.62 -2.60
N LEU A 62 -7.22 2.36 -2.92
CA LEU A 62 -6.05 1.64 -2.46
C LEU A 62 -5.13 1.31 -3.63
N ARG A 63 -3.84 1.56 -3.47
CA ARG A 63 -2.80 1.18 -4.42
C ARG A 63 -1.68 0.41 -3.74
N PHE A 64 -1.16 -0.60 -4.44
CA PHE A 64 -0.24 -1.58 -3.88
C PHE A 64 1.10 -1.54 -4.62
N ALA A 65 2.19 -1.42 -3.86
CA ALA A 65 3.54 -1.66 -4.33
C ALA A 65 4.17 -2.76 -3.48
N LEU A 66 4.72 -3.78 -4.13
CA LEU A 66 5.23 -4.99 -3.47
C LEU A 66 6.70 -5.15 -3.79
N TYR A 67 7.54 -5.28 -2.76
CA TYR A 67 8.98 -5.38 -2.87
C TYR A 67 9.46 -6.69 -2.23
N PRO A 68 9.54 -7.79 -3.01
CA PRO A 68 10.14 -9.03 -2.55
C PRO A 68 11.58 -8.79 -2.11
N GLU A 69 11.99 -9.46 -1.04
CA GLU A 69 13.39 -9.42 -0.64
C GLU A 69 14.27 -10.08 -1.71
N SER A 70 15.38 -9.43 -2.07
CA SER A 70 16.34 -9.94 -3.04
C SER A 70 17.77 -9.70 -2.55
N SER A 71 18.61 -10.73 -2.65
CA SER A 71 20.04 -10.60 -2.38
C SER A 71 20.77 -9.72 -3.40
N GLU A 72 20.17 -9.52 -4.59
CA GLU A 72 20.71 -8.64 -5.63
C GLU A 72 20.35 -7.16 -5.40
N ASP A 73 19.39 -6.88 -4.52
CA ASP A 73 18.97 -5.53 -4.15
C ASP A 73 19.03 -5.36 -2.62
N PRO A 74 20.19 -4.94 -2.07
CA PRO A 74 20.34 -4.69 -0.64
C PRO A 74 19.36 -3.65 -0.09
N ALA A 75 18.82 -2.75 -0.92
CA ALA A 75 17.81 -1.79 -0.47
C ALA A 75 16.47 -2.49 -0.17
N SER A 76 16.17 -3.60 -0.84
CA SER A 76 15.00 -4.44 -0.56
C SER A 76 15.01 -5.04 0.86
N GLN A 77 16.20 -5.14 1.46
CA GLN A 77 16.44 -5.66 2.82
C GLN A 77 16.38 -4.58 3.90
N ASN A 78 16.16 -3.31 3.54
CA ASN A 78 16.01 -2.20 4.49
C ASN A 78 14.60 -1.58 4.38
N PRO A 79 13.63 -2.10 5.15
CA PRO A 79 12.23 -1.71 5.03
C PRO A 79 11.98 -0.25 5.36
N SER A 80 12.68 0.27 6.37
CA SER A 80 12.58 1.67 6.77
C SER A 80 13.05 2.58 5.64
N LEU A 81 14.20 2.27 5.02
CA LEU A 81 14.70 3.04 3.87
C LEU A 81 13.72 3.03 2.70
N LEU A 82 13.12 1.88 2.37
CA LEU A 82 12.09 1.79 1.33
C LEU A 82 10.88 2.66 1.68
N ALA A 83 10.37 2.56 2.90
CA ALA A 83 9.21 3.33 3.34
C ALA A 83 9.47 4.83 3.28
N PHE A 84 10.60 5.30 3.81
CA PHE A 84 10.97 6.71 3.77
C PHE A 84 11.18 7.22 2.34
N ARG A 85 11.77 6.40 1.45
CA ARG A 85 11.92 6.73 0.03
C ARG A 85 10.55 6.90 -0.62
N SER A 86 9.64 5.95 -0.42
CA SER A 86 8.29 5.99 -1.00
C SER A 86 7.50 7.20 -0.51
N VAL A 87 7.53 7.49 0.79
CA VAL A 87 6.86 8.68 1.34
C VAL A 87 7.46 9.97 0.81
N SER A 88 8.79 10.09 0.79
CA SER A 88 9.47 11.29 0.28
C SER A 88 9.18 11.54 -1.21
N SER A 89 8.98 10.45 -1.96
CA SER A 89 8.61 10.51 -3.38
C SER A 89 7.14 10.90 -3.59
N ALA A 90 6.24 10.35 -2.75
CA ALA A 90 4.80 10.48 -2.91
C ALA A 90 4.20 11.74 -2.26
N ALA A 91 4.79 12.21 -1.15
CA ALA A 91 4.28 13.36 -0.41
C ALA A 91 4.51 14.69 -1.16
N THR A 92 3.62 15.65 -0.93
CA THR A 92 3.79 17.01 -1.46
C THR A 92 5.06 17.68 -0.93
N ASN A 93 5.62 18.59 -1.73
CA ASN A 93 6.78 19.40 -1.32
C ASN A 93 6.37 20.73 -0.67
N GLU A 94 5.06 20.99 -0.57
CA GLU A 94 4.52 22.22 -0.02
C GLU A 94 4.82 22.33 1.49
N PRO A 95 5.47 23.42 1.95
CA PRO A 95 6.10 23.53 3.27
C PRO A 95 5.13 23.54 4.46
N GLU A 96 3.87 23.86 4.21
CA GLU A 96 2.77 23.86 5.18
C GLU A 96 2.32 22.45 5.58
N TYR A 97 2.56 21.46 4.72
CA TYR A 97 2.16 20.09 5.01
C TYR A 97 3.24 19.35 5.81
N ARG A 98 2.77 18.39 6.60
CA ARG A 98 3.59 17.57 7.47
C ARG A 98 3.41 16.11 7.10
N ILE A 99 4.49 15.34 7.28
CA ILE A 99 4.46 13.88 7.26
C ILE A 99 4.48 13.45 8.73
N SER A 100 3.51 12.64 9.13
CA SER A 100 3.48 12.00 10.44
C SER A 100 3.78 10.51 10.28
N LEU A 101 4.54 9.94 11.21
CA LEU A 101 4.89 8.53 11.26
C LEU A 101 4.41 7.93 12.58
N MET A 102 3.83 6.75 12.50
CA MET A 102 3.50 5.89 13.62
C MET A 102 4.11 4.52 13.38
N GLU A 103 4.94 4.08 14.31
CA GLU A 103 5.44 2.70 14.33
C GLU A 103 4.48 1.84 15.13
N MET A 104 4.13 0.68 14.59
CA MET A 104 3.29 -0.29 15.28
C MET A 104 4.17 -1.21 16.13
N GLU A 105 3.73 -1.48 17.36
CA GLU A 105 4.42 -2.44 18.24
C GLU A 105 4.59 -3.80 17.55
N PRO A 106 5.75 -4.47 17.67
CA PRO A 106 6.03 -5.72 16.96
C PRO A 106 4.99 -6.81 17.20
N GLU A 107 4.46 -6.92 18.44
CA GLU A 107 3.42 -7.90 18.76
C GLU A 107 2.10 -7.59 18.02
N GLN A 108 1.74 -6.31 17.92
CA GLN A 108 0.55 -5.89 17.20
C GLN A 108 0.70 -6.12 15.69
N ALA A 109 1.87 -5.81 15.11
CA ALA A 109 2.17 -6.08 13.70
C ALA A 109 2.09 -7.58 13.40
N ARG A 110 2.59 -8.42 14.31
CA ARG A 110 2.49 -9.88 14.21
C ARG A 110 1.04 -10.35 14.28
N LEU A 111 0.25 -9.90 15.26
CA LEU A 111 -1.13 -10.37 15.46
C LEU A 111 -2.07 -9.92 14.33
N GLN A 112 -1.89 -8.70 13.80
CA GLN A 112 -2.79 -8.15 12.79
C GLN A 112 -2.40 -8.55 11.36
N PHE A 113 -1.10 -8.63 11.07
CA PHE A 113 -0.60 -8.79 9.69
C PHE A 113 0.34 -9.97 9.49
N ASN A 114 0.64 -10.76 10.53
CA ASN A 114 1.73 -11.75 10.53
C ASN A 114 3.08 -11.16 10.09
N ALA A 115 3.26 -9.85 10.25
CA ALA A 115 4.46 -9.12 9.88
C ALA A 115 5.45 -9.10 11.06
N ASP A 116 6.73 -8.88 10.75
CA ASP A 116 7.76 -8.67 11.77
C ASP A 116 7.82 -7.19 12.19
N GLY A 117 7.32 -6.28 11.35
CA GLY A 117 7.15 -4.87 11.66
C GLY A 117 6.12 -4.20 10.76
N ALA A 118 5.56 -3.09 11.23
CA ALA A 118 4.64 -2.26 10.45
C ALA A 118 4.81 -0.78 10.76
N LEU A 119 4.80 0.07 9.72
CA LEU A 119 4.83 1.52 9.82
C LEU A 119 3.58 2.12 9.18
N LEU A 120 3.10 3.21 9.75
CA LEU A 120 2.01 4.00 9.22
C LEU A 120 2.47 5.44 9.01
N PHE A 121 2.34 5.92 7.77
CA PHE A 121 2.61 7.31 7.43
C PHE A 121 1.31 8.02 7.06
N PHE A 122 1.21 9.29 7.43
CA PHE A 122 0.11 10.17 7.09
C PHE A 122 0.68 11.42 6.43
N PHE A 123 0.23 11.74 5.22
CA PHE A 123 0.73 12.86 4.44
C PHE A 123 -0.25 13.30 3.35
N HIS A 124 0.00 14.48 2.76
CA HIS A 124 -0.73 14.96 1.59
C HIS A 124 0.03 14.49 0.33
N PRO A 125 -0.60 13.72 -0.58
CA PRO A 125 0.08 13.23 -1.77
C PRO A 125 0.31 14.34 -2.79
N LYS A 126 1.26 14.14 -3.71
CA LYS A 126 1.39 15.03 -4.86
C LYS A 126 0.12 14.96 -5.74
N PRO A 127 -0.40 16.08 -6.25
CA PRO A 127 -1.61 16.08 -7.11
C PRO A 127 -1.47 15.19 -8.36
N ASP A 128 -0.26 15.13 -8.92
CA ASP A 128 0.06 14.30 -10.10
C ASP A 128 0.15 12.80 -9.77
N LEU A 129 0.28 12.43 -8.49
CA LEU A 129 0.21 11.04 -8.03
C LEU A 129 -1.25 10.61 -7.84
N ALA A 130 -2.01 11.40 -7.09
CA ALA A 130 -3.40 11.10 -6.78
C ALA A 130 -4.18 12.39 -6.47
N PRO A 131 -5.44 12.53 -6.92
CA PRO A 131 -6.23 13.74 -6.74
C PRO A 131 -7.00 13.74 -5.40
N TYR A 132 -6.35 13.31 -4.32
CA TYR A 132 -6.96 13.20 -2.99
C TYR A 132 -6.18 14.07 -2.00
N GLU A 133 -6.87 14.64 -1.02
CA GLU A 133 -6.24 15.50 -0.01
C GLU A 133 -5.31 14.72 0.93
N HIS A 134 -5.64 13.46 1.22
CA HIS A 134 -4.94 12.68 2.22
C HIS A 134 -4.46 11.33 1.69
N CYS A 135 -3.32 10.91 2.22
CA CYS A 135 -2.79 9.56 2.05
C CYS A 135 -2.36 8.98 3.40
N ARG A 136 -2.87 7.79 3.70
CA ARG A 136 -2.33 6.90 4.73
C ARG A 136 -1.53 5.81 4.02
N LEU A 137 -0.25 5.64 4.35
CA LEU A 137 0.57 4.55 3.84
C LEU A 137 0.80 3.53 4.95
N LEU A 138 0.38 2.29 4.72
CA LEU A 138 0.77 1.13 5.51
C LEU A 138 1.99 0.46 4.87
N THR A 139 3.07 0.34 5.62
CA THR A 139 4.23 -0.47 5.29
C THR A 139 4.21 -1.72 6.16
N LEU A 140 4.23 -2.89 5.54
CA LEU A 140 4.39 -4.18 6.22
C LEU A 140 5.71 -4.81 5.81
N TYR A 141 6.45 -5.34 6.77
CA TYR A 141 7.71 -6.04 6.50
C TYR A 141 7.75 -7.40 7.18
N LYS A 142 8.35 -8.37 6.48
CA LYS A 142 8.69 -9.68 7.03
C LYS A 142 10.05 -10.14 6.50
N ALA A 143 10.94 -10.49 7.43
CA ALA A 143 12.30 -10.90 7.12
C ALA A 143 12.31 -12.17 6.27
N GLY A 144 13.14 -12.17 5.22
CA GLY A 144 13.23 -13.23 4.22
C GLY A 144 12.04 -13.31 3.26
N GLN A 145 11.10 -12.36 3.30
CA GLN A 145 9.94 -12.32 2.41
C GLN A 145 9.84 -10.99 1.66
N GLY A 146 9.98 -9.85 2.36
CA GLY A 146 10.06 -8.52 1.75
C GLY A 146 9.16 -7.48 2.40
N THR A 147 8.97 -6.38 1.68
CA THR A 147 8.22 -5.19 2.13
C THR A 147 7.02 -4.93 1.22
N ALA A 148 5.84 -4.77 1.81
CA ALA A 148 4.62 -4.37 1.12
C ALA A 148 4.19 -2.96 1.50
N LEU A 149 3.82 -2.16 0.51
CA LEU A 149 3.30 -0.81 0.66
C LEU A 149 1.86 -0.76 0.18
N VAL A 150 0.97 -0.28 1.05
CA VAL A 150 -0.45 -0.06 0.73
C VAL A 150 -0.78 1.41 0.98
N PHE A 151 -1.05 2.12 -0.10
CA PHE A 151 -1.45 3.52 -0.08
C PHE A 151 -2.96 3.59 -0.05
N PHE A 152 -3.50 4.31 0.92
CA PHE A 152 -4.92 4.60 1.09
C PHE A 152 -5.11 6.08 0.79
N PHE A 153 -5.75 6.40 -0.35
CA PHE A 153 -6.04 7.76 -0.77
C PHE A 153 -7.51 8.09 -0.53
N PHE A 154 -7.76 9.23 0.12
CA PHE A 154 -9.09 9.67 0.58
C PHE A 154 -9.11 11.17 0.82
N ASP A 155 -10.32 11.76 0.86
CA ASP A 155 -10.51 13.19 1.15
C ASP A 155 -10.98 13.44 2.60
N ASP A 156 -11.77 12.53 3.17
CA ASP A 156 -12.29 12.63 4.54
C ASP A 156 -11.39 11.88 5.54
N PRO A 157 -10.67 12.57 6.46
CA PRO A 157 -9.82 11.92 7.45
C PRO A 157 -10.58 11.14 8.51
N ASP A 158 -11.88 11.41 8.71
CA ASP A 158 -12.73 10.69 9.65
C ASP A 158 -13.43 9.48 8.99
N ASN A 159 -13.02 9.11 7.77
CA ASN A 159 -13.62 8.03 7.02
C ASN A 159 -13.49 6.68 7.75
N PRO A 160 -14.60 6.06 8.19
CA PRO A 160 -14.59 4.82 8.97
C PRO A 160 -14.08 3.61 8.17
N ALA A 161 -14.02 3.70 6.84
CA ALA A 161 -13.42 2.68 6.00
C ALA A 161 -11.92 2.52 6.28
N LEU A 162 -11.22 3.56 6.71
CA LEU A 162 -9.75 3.52 6.89
C LEU A 162 -9.31 2.45 7.89
N ASP A 163 -10.06 2.26 8.97
CA ASP A 163 -9.72 1.26 9.99
C ASP A 163 -10.23 -0.13 9.59
N THR A 164 -11.42 -0.22 8.99
CA THR A 164 -11.96 -1.52 8.55
C THR A 164 -11.19 -2.11 7.37
N ARG A 165 -10.55 -1.26 6.55
CA ARG A 165 -9.76 -1.67 5.38
C ARG A 165 -8.27 -1.80 5.66
N LEU A 166 -7.82 -1.49 6.87
CA LEU A 166 -6.40 -1.56 7.23
C LEU A 166 -5.83 -2.98 7.00
N GLN A 167 -6.62 -4.01 7.26
CA GLN A 167 -6.28 -5.42 7.04
C GLN A 167 -6.57 -5.91 5.61
N THR A 168 -6.46 -5.05 4.59
CA THR A 168 -6.61 -5.50 3.20
C THR A 168 -5.49 -6.45 2.74
N LEU A 169 -4.35 -6.45 3.43
CA LEU A 169 -3.16 -7.23 3.08
C LEU A 169 -2.49 -7.75 4.34
N ARG A 170 -2.04 -9.01 4.32
CA ARG A 170 -1.26 -9.61 5.41
C ARG A 170 -0.32 -10.69 4.89
N PHE A 171 0.69 -11.06 5.66
CA PHE A 171 1.48 -12.26 5.40
C PHE A 171 0.68 -13.51 5.77
N ARG A 172 0.85 -14.58 4.99
CA ARG A 172 0.32 -15.91 5.29
C ARG A 172 1.04 -16.45 6.53
N ASP A 173 0.28 -17.08 7.40
CA ASP A 173 0.83 -17.76 8.55
C ASP A 173 1.59 -18.99 8.05
N LYS A 174 2.94 -18.94 8.06
CA LYS A 174 3.75 -20.14 7.85
C LYS A 174 4.09 -20.71 9.21
N PRO A 175 3.78 -21.99 9.50
CA PRO A 175 4.32 -22.64 10.68
C PRO A 175 5.86 -22.55 10.59
N ARG A 176 6.49 -21.95 11.61
CA ARG A 176 7.96 -22.00 11.73
C ARG A 176 8.33 -23.44 12.04
N ASN A 177 8.99 -24.12 11.09
CA ASN A 177 9.76 -25.30 11.43
C ASN A 177 10.95 -24.80 12.28
N PHE A 178 10.89 -25.09 13.58
CA PHE A 178 11.99 -24.93 14.52
C PHE A 178 13.05 -25.99 14.28
#